data_AF-A0A7J6PVZ7-F1
#
_entry.id   AF-A0A7J6PVZ7-F1
#
_cell.length_a   1.000
_cell.length_b   1.000
_cell.length_c   1.000
_cell.angle_alpha   90.00
_cell.angle_beta   90.00
_cell.angle_gamma   90.00
#
_symmetry.space_group_name_H-M   'P 1'
#
loop_
_entity.id
_entity.type
_entity.pdbx_description
1 polymer ?
#
loop_
_entity_poly.entity_id
_entity_poly.type
_entity_poly.pdbx_seq_one_letter_code
_entity_poly.pdbx_strand_id
1 'polypeptide(L)'
;ILPVVVEEMHAPTKSRSNEAIRWTMVSVAIMYVAFAVFGYLYAYDMPVGVSGDILLNFPSDRILVNIVRIGLFLTLDLSYPLLVLPCYQSLESLVTELRGYEVGHSRRSFSSKLWNVAEILLLCVTSLACAIAVPHIQVVFAFLGSTVCNIIAFVLPPLFFVNSRPAGSALWNRRNASAVLLFALGVFLVITCTGVQIANINQLLSK
;
A
#
# COMPACT_ATOMS: atom_id res chain seq x y z
N ILE A 1 -14.43 2.61 13.91
CA ILE A 1 -14.47 1.69 12.75
C ILE A 1 -13.50 0.57 13.07
N LEU A 2 -14.03 -0.61 13.41
CA LEU A 2 -13.20 -1.80 13.51
C LEU A 2 -12.84 -2.22 12.07
N PRO A 3 -11.65 -2.80 11.81
CA PRO A 3 -11.38 -3.35 10.49
C PRO A 3 -12.44 -4.40 10.16
N VAL A 4 -12.93 -4.45 8.91
CA VAL A 4 -13.95 -5.42 8.45
C VAL A 4 -13.57 -6.85 8.85
N VAL A 5 -12.28 -7.18 8.80
CA VAL A 5 -11.74 -8.49 9.22
C VAL A 5 -12.09 -8.86 10.67
N VAL A 6 -12.19 -7.88 11.57
CA VAL A 6 -12.54 -8.13 12.98
C VAL A 6 -14.03 -8.41 13.13
N GLU A 7 -14.88 -7.83 12.29
CA GLU A 7 -16.33 -8.07 12.31
C GLU A 7 -16.68 -9.47 11.80
N GLU A 8 -15.88 -10.02 10.88
CA GLU A 8 -16.05 -11.38 10.34
C GLU A 8 -15.51 -12.50 11.26
N MET A 9 -14.88 -12.18 12.39
CA MET A 9 -14.36 -13.19 13.32
C MET A 9 -15.45 -13.82 14.19
N HIS A 10 -15.40 -15.14 14.35
CA HIS A 10 -16.28 -15.88 15.26
C HIS A 10 -15.98 -15.52 16.73
N ALA A 11 -16.79 -14.60 17.29
CA ALA A 11 -16.68 -13.93 18.58
C ALA A 11 -15.55 -12.87 18.68
N PRO A 12 -15.78 -11.64 18.17
CA PRO A 12 -14.78 -10.58 18.12
C PRO A 12 -14.49 -10.03 19.52
N THR A 13 -13.32 -10.37 20.07
CA THR A 13 -12.80 -9.78 21.31
C THR A 13 -11.50 -9.06 21.01
N LYS A 14 -11.28 -7.87 21.61
CA LYS A 14 -10.05 -7.08 21.41
C LYS A 14 -8.77 -7.88 21.65
N SER A 15 -8.76 -8.73 22.69
CA SER A 15 -7.62 -9.58 23.01
C SER A 15 -7.32 -10.61 21.91
N ARG A 16 -8.36 -11.32 21.43
CA ARG A 16 -8.22 -12.35 20.38
C ARG A 16 -7.81 -11.75 19.04
N SER A 17 -8.37 -10.59 18.68
CA SER A 17 -7.98 -9.84 17.48
C SER A 17 -6.52 -9.42 17.53
N ASN A 18 -6.08 -8.82 18.64
CA ASN A 18 -4.68 -8.40 18.80
C ASN A 18 -3.71 -9.58 18.79
N GLU A 19 -4.11 -10.72 19.35
CA GLU A 19 -3.31 -11.94 19.33
C GLU A 19 -3.19 -12.51 17.92
N ALA A 20 -4.31 -12.60 17.18
CA ALA A 20 -4.29 -13.03 15.78
C ALA A 20 -3.40 -12.12 14.92
N ILE A 21 -3.54 -10.80 15.06
CA ILE A 21 -2.70 -9.81 14.36
C ILE A 21 -1.22 -10.00 14.72
N ARG A 22 -0.90 -10.26 15.99
CA ARG A 22 0.49 -10.48 16.41
C ARG A 22 1.06 -11.73 15.75
N TRP A 23 0.33 -12.84 15.76
CA TRP A 23 0.78 -14.09 15.17
C TRP A 23 0.94 -14.00 13.65
N THR A 24 0.01 -13.34 12.95
CA THR A 24 0.15 -13.13 11.50
C THR A 24 1.34 -12.24 11.18
N MET A 25 1.56 -11.16 11.94
CA MET A 25 2.68 -10.25 11.74
C MET A 25 4.04 -10.96 11.96
N VAL A 26 4.16 -11.76 13.02
CA VAL A 26 5.37 -12.55 13.29
C VAL A 26 5.61 -13.59 12.20
N SER A 27 4.56 -14.28 11.76
CA SER A 27 4.65 -15.27 10.67
C SER A 27 5.15 -14.64 9.36
N VAL A 28 4.56 -13.52 8.95
CA VAL A 28 4.97 -12.79 7.74
C VAL A 28 6.41 -12.26 7.88
N ALA A 29 6.79 -11.76 9.06
CA ALA A 29 8.15 -11.29 9.31
C ALA A 29 9.18 -12.42 9.17
N ILE A 30 8.93 -13.60 9.74
CA ILE A 30 9.80 -14.77 9.62
C ILE A 30 9.92 -15.18 8.15
N MET A 31 8.79 -15.23 7.43
CA MET A 31 8.78 -15.57 6.01
C MET A 31 9.63 -14.59 5.19
N TYR A 32 9.44 -13.28 5.36
CA TYR A 32 10.22 -12.27 4.64
C TYR A 32 11.71 -12.30 4.98
N VAL A 33 12.08 -12.52 6.25
CA VAL A 33 13.48 -12.68 6.64
C VAL A 33 14.09 -13.92 5.98
N ALA A 34 13.36 -15.05 5.96
CA ALA A 34 13.83 -16.26 5.29
C ALA A 34 14.05 -16.02 3.79
N PHE A 35 13.08 -15.43 3.08
CA PHE A 35 13.24 -15.07 1.67
C PHE A 35 14.41 -14.11 1.42
N ALA A 36 14.60 -13.12 2.30
CA ALA A 36 15.73 -12.19 2.20
C ALA A 36 17.08 -12.88 2.39
N VAL A 37 17.21 -13.80 3.36
CA VAL A 37 18.45 -14.56 3.60
C VAL A 37 18.76 -15.48 2.42
N PHE A 38 17.81 -16.28 1.95
CA PHE A 38 18.03 -17.16 0.80
C PHE A 38 18.30 -16.38 -0.49
N GLY A 39 17.58 -15.28 -0.71
CA GLY A 39 17.81 -14.39 -1.84
C GLY A 39 19.19 -13.74 -1.81
N TYR A 40 19.65 -13.28 -0.64
CA TYR A 40 20.98 -12.71 -0.46
C TYR A 40 22.09 -13.75 -0.68
N LEU A 41 21.96 -14.94 -0.10
CA LEU A 41 22.92 -16.03 -0.28
C LEU A 41 23.04 -16.44 -1.76
N TYR A 42 21.93 -16.47 -2.50
CA TYR A 42 21.92 -16.75 -3.94
C TYR A 42 22.62 -15.63 -4.74
N ALA A 43 22.40 -14.38 -4.36
CA ALA A 43 22.95 -13.21 -5.03
C ALA A 43 24.42 -12.92 -4.71
N TYR A 44 24.98 -13.54 -3.66
CA TYR A 44 26.30 -13.22 -3.13
C TYR A 44 27.43 -13.35 -4.17
N ASP A 45 27.31 -14.31 -5.10
CA ASP A 45 28.34 -14.61 -6.10
C ASP A 45 28.06 -13.98 -7.49
N MET A 46 27.03 -13.12 -7.61
CA MET A 46 26.66 -12.52 -8.89
C MET A 46 27.32 -11.13 -9.11
N PRO A 47 28.14 -10.95 -10.16
CA PRO A 47 28.92 -9.72 -10.37
C PRO A 47 28.10 -8.49 -10.76
N VAL A 48 26.87 -8.67 -11.27
CA VAL A 48 26.00 -7.58 -11.76
C VAL A 48 24.94 -7.17 -10.71
N GLY A 49 24.88 -7.86 -9.56
CA GLY A 49 23.84 -7.63 -8.54
C GLY A 49 22.47 -8.20 -8.95
N VAL A 50 21.44 -7.88 -8.17
CA VAL A 50 20.06 -8.41 -8.34
C VAL A 50 19.16 -7.34 -8.94
N SER A 51 18.49 -7.65 -10.06
CA SER A 51 17.42 -6.81 -10.60
C SER A 51 16.25 -6.68 -9.61
N GLY A 52 15.54 -5.54 -9.62
CA GLY A 52 14.40 -5.30 -8.75
C GLY A 52 13.27 -6.33 -8.85
N ASP A 53 13.14 -6.98 -10.01
CA ASP A 53 12.44 -8.25 -10.15
C ASP A 53 13.45 -9.41 -10.21
N ILE A 54 13.42 -10.26 -9.19
CA ILE A 54 14.37 -11.37 -9.07
C ILE A 54 14.24 -12.37 -10.23
N LEU A 55 13.06 -12.51 -10.83
CA LEU A 55 12.80 -13.44 -11.93
C LEU A 55 13.56 -13.06 -13.22
N LEU A 56 13.95 -11.79 -13.37
CA LEU A 56 14.72 -11.31 -14.51
C LEU A 56 16.18 -11.79 -14.47
N ASN A 57 16.72 -12.13 -13.30
CA ASN A 57 18.08 -12.64 -13.15
C ASN A 57 18.23 -14.10 -13.61
N PHE A 58 17.11 -14.80 -13.87
CA PHE A 58 17.13 -16.18 -14.32
C PHE A 58 17.00 -16.28 -15.85
N PRO A 59 17.76 -17.17 -16.51
CA PRO A 59 17.67 -17.36 -17.95
C PRO A 59 16.28 -17.87 -18.36
N SER A 60 15.75 -17.31 -19.46
CA SER A 60 14.39 -17.60 -19.95
C SER A 60 14.19 -19.00 -20.53
N ASP A 61 15.26 -19.78 -20.65
CA ASP A 61 15.21 -21.15 -21.20
C ASP A 61 14.77 -22.21 -20.16
N ARG A 62 14.79 -21.86 -18.86
CA ARG A 62 14.43 -22.80 -17.79
C ARG A 62 12.91 -22.89 -17.63
N ILE A 63 12.35 -24.06 -17.96
CA ILE A 63 10.91 -24.37 -17.86
C ILE A 63 10.34 -24.05 -16.46
N LEU A 64 11.06 -24.43 -15.39
CA LEU A 64 10.61 -24.18 -14.01
C LEU A 64 10.41 -22.69 -13.72
N VAL A 65 11.34 -21.84 -14.17
CA VAL A 65 11.26 -20.38 -13.97
C VAL A 65 10.08 -19.81 -14.78
N ASN A 66 9.88 -20.29 -16.01
CA ASN A 66 8.75 -19.86 -16.82
C ASN A 66 7.39 -20.26 -16.22
N ILE A 67 7.30 -21.45 -15.59
CA ILE A 67 6.10 -21.84 -14.83
C ILE A 67 5.84 -20.84 -13.69
N VAL A 68 6.87 -20.45 -12.94
CA VAL A 68 6.74 -19.45 -11.86
C VAL A 68 6.34 -18.08 -12.42
N ARG A 69 6.91 -17.65 -13.55
CA ARG A 69 6.54 -16.39 -14.23
C ARG A 69 5.06 -16.38 -14.64
N ILE A 70 4.57 -17.47 -15.23
CA ILE A 70 3.16 -17.61 -15.61
C ILE A 70 2.26 -17.62 -14.37
N GLY A 71 2.67 -18.31 -13.30
CA GLY A 71 1.94 -18.33 -12.04
C GLY A 71 1.84 -16.95 -11.39
N LEU A 72 2.94 -16.19 -11.39
CA LEU A 72 2.95 -14.80 -10.91
C LEU A 72 2.05 -13.91 -11.77
N PHE A 73 2.17 -14.01 -13.11
CA PHE A 73 1.33 -13.26 -14.04
C PHE A 73 -0.16 -13.51 -13.77
N LEU A 74 -0.58 -14.78 -13.70
CA LEU A 74 -1.97 -15.14 -13.42
C LEU A 74 -2.43 -14.63 -12.05
N THR A 75 -1.57 -14.70 -11.03
CA THR A 75 -1.89 -14.19 -9.69
C THR A 75 -2.13 -12.68 -9.72
N LEU A 76 -1.30 -11.93 -10.42
CA LEU A 76 -1.44 -10.47 -10.56
C LEU A 76 -2.68 -10.10 -11.38
N ASP A 77 -2.92 -10.78 -12.50
CA ASP A 77 -4.07 -10.56 -13.36
C ASP A 77 -5.40 -10.81 -12.63
N LEU A 78 -5.46 -11.86 -11.82
CA LEU A 78 -6.64 -12.15 -11.01
C LEU A 78 -6.78 -11.21 -9.80
N SER A 79 -5.67 -10.71 -9.26
CA SER A 79 -5.69 -9.75 -8.14
C SER A 79 -6.08 -8.35 -8.57
N TYR A 80 -5.72 -7.93 -9.78
CA TYR A 80 -6.01 -6.60 -10.31
C TYR A 80 -7.50 -6.20 -10.22
N PRO A 81 -8.47 -6.98 -10.74
CA PRO A 81 -9.89 -6.62 -10.64
C PRO A 81 -10.38 -6.60 -9.19
N LEU A 82 -9.82 -7.44 -8.31
CA LEU A 82 -10.16 -7.45 -6.88
C LEU A 82 -9.68 -6.17 -6.16
N LEU A 83 -8.53 -5.62 -6.56
CA LEU A 83 -7.97 -4.40 -6.00
C LEU A 83 -8.63 -3.12 -6.54
N VAL A 84 -9.17 -3.14 -7.76
CA VAL A 84 -9.86 -1.98 -8.34
C VAL A 84 -11.16 -1.64 -7.59
N LEU A 85 -11.86 -2.63 -7.03
CA LEU A 85 -13.11 -2.43 -6.28
C LEU A 85 -12.97 -1.50 -5.06
N PRO A 86 -12.06 -1.74 -4.09
CA PRO A 86 -11.87 -0.83 -2.97
C PRO A 86 -11.30 0.54 -3.39
N CYS A 87 -10.51 0.59 -4.47
CA CYS A 87 -10.03 1.86 -5.04
C CYS A 87 -11.20 2.71 -5.58
N TYR A 88 -12.12 2.08 -6.31
CA TYR A 88 -13.33 2.72 -6.81
C TYR A 88 -14.19 3.24 -5.65
N GLN A 89 -14.44 2.45 -4.62
CA GLN A 89 -15.22 2.88 -3.44
C GLN A 89 -14.59 4.08 -2.71
N SER A 90 -13.26 4.09 -2.62
CA SER A 90 -12.51 5.20 -2.03
C SER A 90 -12.64 6.48 -2.87
N LEU A 91 -12.57 6.34 -4.20
CA LEU A 91 -12.73 7.44 -5.14
C LEU A 91 -14.15 7.99 -5.14
N GLU A 92 -15.16 7.13 -5.17
CA GLU A 92 -16.58 7.51 -5.12
C GLU A 92 -16.88 8.31 -3.85
N SER A 93 -16.35 7.87 -2.70
CA SER A 93 -16.50 8.58 -1.43
C SER A 93 -15.88 9.98 -1.48
N LEU A 94 -14.66 10.09 -2.02
CA LEU A 94 -13.96 11.36 -2.17
C LEU A 94 -14.68 12.30 -3.15
N VAL A 95 -15.13 11.80 -4.30
CA VAL A 95 -15.86 12.57 -5.31
C VAL A 95 -17.20 13.06 -4.76
N THR A 96 -17.90 12.23 -3.99
CA THR A 96 -19.15 12.60 -3.34
C THR A 96 -18.95 13.73 -2.33
N GLU A 97 -17.92 13.63 -1.49
CA GLU A 97 -17.56 14.67 -0.51
C GLU A 97 -17.16 15.98 -1.19
N LEU A 98 -16.32 15.93 -2.23
CA LEU A 98 -15.88 17.11 -3.00
C LEU A 98 -17.03 17.79 -3.75
N ARG A 99 -18.03 17.03 -4.21
CA ARG A 99 -19.21 17.57 -4.89
C ARG A 99 -20.23 18.18 -3.94
N GLY A 100 -20.05 18.07 -2.61
CA GLY A 100 -20.93 18.65 -1.60
C GLY A 100 -22.40 18.24 -1.75
N TYR A 101 -22.65 17.08 -2.36
CA TYR A 101 -23.99 16.76 -2.86
C TYR A 101 -24.85 16.10 -1.77
N GLU A 102 -25.85 16.83 -1.26
CA GLU A 102 -26.96 16.22 -0.54
C GLU A 102 -27.69 15.26 -1.49
N VAL A 103 -27.72 13.97 -1.14
CA VAL A 103 -28.25 12.90 -1.97
C VAL A 103 -29.78 13.01 -2.10
N GLY A 104 -30.23 13.79 -3.08
CA GLY A 104 -31.61 13.79 -3.58
C GLY A 104 -31.91 12.52 -4.39
N HIS A 105 -32.54 11.55 -3.73
CA HIS A 105 -32.89 10.21 -4.22
C HIS A 105 -33.98 10.18 -5.31
N SER A 106 -33.78 10.63 -6.56
CA SER A 106 -34.82 10.30 -7.58
C SER A 106 -34.57 10.36 -9.10
N ARG A 107 -33.38 10.62 -9.68
CA ARG A 107 -33.35 10.78 -11.17
C ARG A 107 -32.20 10.22 -12.01
N ARG A 108 -31.34 9.32 -11.53
CA ARG A 108 -30.15 8.90 -12.30
C ARG A 108 -29.79 7.41 -12.25
N SER A 109 -30.74 6.47 -12.35
CA SER A 109 -30.41 5.02 -12.37
C SER A 109 -29.56 4.60 -13.59
N PHE A 110 -29.74 5.22 -14.77
CA PHE A 110 -28.92 4.93 -15.95
C PHE A 110 -27.62 5.75 -16.00
N SER A 111 -27.69 7.04 -15.66
CA SER A 111 -26.51 7.91 -15.63
C SER A 111 -25.50 7.46 -14.56
N SER A 112 -25.93 7.05 -13.37
CA SER A 112 -25.02 6.56 -12.32
C SER A 112 -24.20 5.36 -12.77
N LYS A 113 -24.78 4.37 -13.46
CA LYS A 113 -24.02 3.21 -13.98
C LYS A 113 -22.93 3.64 -14.97
N LEU A 114 -23.23 4.57 -15.87
CA LEU A 114 -22.25 5.10 -16.83
C LEU A 114 -21.14 5.89 -16.13
N TRP A 115 -21.47 6.67 -15.09
CA TRP A 115 -20.48 7.38 -14.26
C TRP A 115 -19.56 6.40 -13.54
N ASN A 116 -20.12 5.34 -12.94
CA ASN A 116 -19.34 4.32 -12.24
C ASN A 116 -18.39 3.57 -13.19
N VAL A 117 -18.87 3.22 -14.40
CA VAL A 117 -18.02 2.63 -15.44
C VAL A 117 -16.92 3.58 -15.88
N ALA A 118 -17.21 4.88 -16.03
CA ALA A 118 -16.22 5.88 -16.39
C ALA A 118 -15.13 6.06 -15.31
N GLU A 119 -15.50 6.02 -14.02
CA GLU A 119 -14.54 6.11 -12.91
C GLU A 119 -13.62 4.89 -12.84
N ILE A 120 -14.18 3.69 -13.01
CA ILE A 120 -13.38 2.45 -13.09
C ILE A 120 -12.46 2.49 -14.31
N LEU A 121 -12.97 2.93 -15.46
CA LEU A 121 -12.16 3.07 -16.68
C LEU A 121 -11.03 4.09 -16.50
N LEU A 122 -11.30 5.20 -15.80
CA LEU A 122 -10.28 6.19 -15.45
C LEU A 122 -9.19 5.60 -14.54
N LEU A 123 -9.56 4.80 -13.53
CA LEU A 123 -8.59 4.07 -12.70
C LEU A 123 -7.75 3.10 -13.53
N CYS A 124 -8.37 2.35 -14.44
CA CYS A 124 -7.66 1.42 -15.32
C CYS A 124 -6.68 2.15 -16.24
N VAL A 125 -7.14 3.21 -16.92
CA VAL A 125 -6.33 3.99 -17.86
C VAL A 125 -5.15 4.67 -17.15
N THR A 126 -5.38 5.25 -15.97
CA THR A 126 -4.31 5.89 -15.19
C THR A 126 -3.28 4.86 -14.69
N SER A 127 -3.72 3.69 -14.24
CA SER A 127 -2.80 2.61 -13.86
C SER A 127 -1.97 2.09 -15.05
N LEU A 128 -2.58 1.97 -16.23
CA LEU A 128 -1.88 1.57 -17.46
C LEU A 128 -0.88 2.63 -17.91
N ALA A 129 -1.26 3.92 -17.86
CA ALA A 129 -0.37 5.02 -18.17
C ALA A 129 0.85 5.03 -17.23
N CYS A 130 0.65 4.77 -15.93
CA CYS A 130 1.73 4.63 -14.96
C CYS A 130 2.67 3.46 -15.30
N ALA A 131 2.11 2.30 -15.67
CA ALA A 131 2.88 1.13 -16.06
C ALA A 131 3.73 1.35 -17.32
N ILE A 132 3.23 2.15 -18.29
CA ILE A 132 3.99 2.51 -19.49
C ILE A 132 5.09 3.54 -19.16
N ALA A 133 4.82 4.48 -18.25
CA ALA A 133 5.76 5.54 -17.91
C ALA A 133 6.93 5.07 -17.02
N VAL A 134 6.73 4.04 -16.19
CA VAL A 134 7.74 3.55 -15.23
C VAL A 134 8.13 2.10 -15.55
N PRO A 135 9.29 1.85 -16.19
CA PRO A 135 9.66 0.52 -16.68
C PRO A 135 10.11 -0.47 -15.59
N HIS A 136 10.26 -0.04 -14.33
CA HIS A 136 10.75 -0.89 -13.24
C HIS A 136 9.84 -0.84 -12.01
N ILE A 137 9.37 -2.01 -11.58
CA ILE A 137 8.50 -2.16 -10.39
C ILE A 137 9.17 -1.68 -9.10
N GLN A 138 10.50 -1.79 -9.02
CA GLN A 138 11.28 -1.31 -7.87
C GLN A 138 11.11 0.20 -7.65
N VAL A 139 11.04 1.00 -8.71
CA VAL A 139 10.83 2.46 -8.59
C VAL A 139 9.46 2.73 -7.97
N VAL A 140 8.42 2.05 -8.46
CA VAL A 140 7.05 2.20 -7.95
C VAL A 140 6.97 1.82 -6.48
N PHE A 141 7.54 0.68 -6.07
CA PHE A 141 7.55 0.24 -4.67
C PHE A 141 8.41 1.15 -3.78
N ALA A 142 9.52 1.68 -4.28
CA ALA A 142 10.35 2.64 -3.56
C ALA A 142 9.61 3.94 -3.24
N PHE A 143 8.85 4.48 -4.20
CA PHE A 143 8.01 5.65 -3.99
C PHE A 143 6.82 5.34 -3.07
N LEU A 144 6.14 4.22 -3.28
CA LEU A 144 4.98 3.82 -2.47
C LEU A 144 5.37 3.60 -1.00
N GLY A 145 6.51 2.95 -0.75
CA GLY A 145 7.04 2.73 0.60
C GLY A 145 7.50 4.03 1.28
N SER A 146 8.20 4.90 0.55
CA SER A 146 8.75 6.14 1.13
C SER A 146 7.68 7.20 1.43
N THR A 147 6.59 7.22 0.67
CA THR A 147 5.52 8.23 0.80
C THR A 147 4.28 7.64 1.46
N VAL A 148 3.51 6.84 0.73
CA VAL A 148 2.17 6.33 1.12
C VAL A 148 2.24 5.50 2.39
N CYS A 149 3.14 4.51 2.45
CA CYS A 149 3.26 3.64 3.62
C CYS A 149 3.70 4.41 4.87
N ASN A 150 4.65 5.35 4.75
CA ASN A 150 5.09 6.17 5.87
C ASN A 150 3.98 7.09 6.38
N ILE A 151 3.20 7.71 5.48
CA ILE A 151 2.07 8.55 5.86
C ILE A 151 1.04 7.72 6.64
N ILE A 152 0.64 6.56 6.12
CA ILE A 152 -0.36 5.70 6.75
C ILE A 152 0.13 5.12 8.08
N ALA A 153 1.42 4.74 8.18
CA ALA A 153 1.97 4.10 9.37
C ALA A 153 2.33 5.09 10.49
N PHE A 154 2.86 6.27 10.16
CA PHE A 154 3.44 7.19 11.15
C PHE A 154 2.76 8.54 11.24
N VAL A 155 2.07 9.02 10.20
CA VAL A 155 1.46 10.36 10.19
C VAL A 155 -0.02 10.30 10.53
N LEU A 156 -0.75 9.36 9.93
CA LEU A 156 -2.20 9.21 10.07
C LEU A 156 -2.64 8.79 11.50
N PRO A 157 -2.00 7.80 12.17
CA PRO A 157 -2.42 7.37 13.51
C PRO A 157 -2.34 8.47 14.58
N PRO A 158 -1.25 9.27 14.70
CA PRO A 158 -1.21 10.34 15.69
C PRO A 158 -2.17 11.49 15.37
N LEU A 159 -2.44 11.79 14.08
CA LEU A 159 -3.46 12.77 13.70
C LEU A 159 -4.85 12.39 14.20
N PHE A 160 -5.27 11.14 13.96
CA PHE A 160 -6.55 10.65 14.46
C PHE A 160 -6.58 10.57 15.99
N PHE A 161 -5.47 10.20 16.64
CA PHE A 161 -5.39 10.13 18.09
C PHE A 161 -5.57 11.49 18.77
N VAL A 162 -5.04 12.57 18.17
CA VAL A 162 -5.18 13.94 18.69
C VAL A 162 -6.57 14.51 18.38
N ASN A 163 -7.07 14.32 17.15
CA ASN A 163 -8.38 14.84 16.73
C ASN A 163 -9.57 14.15 17.40
N SER A 164 -9.42 12.89 17.81
CA SER A 164 -10.51 12.13 18.47
C SER A 164 -10.72 12.52 19.94
N ARG A 165 -9.95 13.47 20.49
CA ARG A 165 -10.08 13.91 21.89
C ARG A 165 -10.84 15.23 21.97
N PRO A 166 -11.78 15.37 22.93
CA PRO A 166 -12.46 16.64 23.15
C PRO A 166 -11.45 17.73 23.55
N ALA A 167 -11.52 18.86 22.85
CA ALA A 167 -10.71 20.04 23.12
C ALA A 167 -10.94 20.50 24.57
N GLY A 168 -9.89 20.49 25.41
CA GLY A 168 -9.96 21.04 26.77
C GLY A 168 -9.67 20.09 27.94
N SER A 169 -9.30 18.82 27.71
CA SER A 169 -8.79 18.00 28.83
C SER A 169 -7.36 18.45 29.22
N ALA A 170 -7.26 19.16 30.34
CA ALA A 170 -6.04 19.81 30.89
C ALA A 170 -4.89 18.85 31.27
N LEU A 171 -4.93 17.59 30.85
CA LEU A 171 -3.84 16.64 31.04
C LEU A 171 -2.95 16.64 29.80
N TRP A 172 -2.10 17.68 29.70
CA TRP A 172 -0.88 17.68 28.89
C TRP A 172 0.06 16.58 29.40
N ASN A 173 -0.27 15.34 29.06
CA ASN A 173 0.30 14.13 29.61
C ASN A 173 1.28 13.51 28.61
N ARG A 174 2.26 12.72 29.09
CA ARG A 174 3.32 12.03 28.33
C ARG A 174 2.83 11.31 27.07
N ARG A 175 1.57 10.84 27.04
CA ARG A 175 0.96 10.18 25.87
C ARG A 175 0.67 11.11 24.69
N ASN A 176 0.41 12.39 24.93
CA ASN A 176 0.27 13.38 23.86
C ASN A 176 1.66 13.76 23.33
N ALA A 177 2.67 13.85 24.20
CA ALA A 177 4.05 14.05 23.79
C ALA A 177 4.55 12.92 22.88
N SER A 178 4.23 11.65 23.19
CA SER A 178 4.56 10.53 22.30
C SER A 178 3.83 10.59 20.96
N ALA A 179 2.57 11.05 20.91
CA ALA A 179 1.83 11.18 19.66
C ALA A 179 2.39 12.31 18.77
N VAL A 180 2.71 13.46 19.36
CA VAL A 180 3.33 14.59 18.67
C VAL A 180 4.75 14.23 18.19
N LEU A 181 5.53 13.51 19.02
CA LEU A 181 6.85 13.02 18.63
C LEU A 181 6.77 12.06 17.44
N LEU A 182 5.81 11.13 17.47
CA LEU A 182 5.61 10.15 16.40
C LEU A 182 5.17 10.84 15.10
N PHE A 183 4.31 11.85 15.20
CA PHE A 183 3.93 12.69 14.05
C PHE A 183 5.14 13.45 13.47
N ALA A 184 5.92 14.13 14.31
CA ALA A 184 7.11 14.87 13.88
C ALA A 184 8.15 13.95 13.23
N LEU A 185 8.37 12.77 13.82
CA LEU A 185 9.23 11.72 13.26
C LEU A 185 8.68 11.21 11.92
N GLY A 186 7.36 10.99 11.82
CA GLY A 186 6.72 10.55 10.59
C GLY A 186 6.91 11.56 9.44
N VAL A 187 6.69 12.85 9.71
CA VAL A 187 6.92 13.92 8.73
C VAL A 187 8.40 13.99 8.33
N PHE A 188 9.32 13.89 9.30
CA PHE A 188 10.75 13.84 9.02
C PHE A 188 11.11 12.66 8.11
N LEU A 189 10.62 11.45 8.43
CA LEU A 189 10.85 10.25 7.63
C LEU A 189 10.31 10.40 6.21
N VAL A 190 9.10 10.95 6.03
CA VAL A 190 8.55 11.18 4.68
C VAL A 190 9.47 12.11 3.88
N ILE A 191 9.94 13.21 4.47
CA ILE A 191 10.82 14.17 3.78
C ILE A 191 12.17 13.52 3.45
N THR A 192 12.82 12.86 4.42
CA THR A 192 14.14 12.26 4.19
C THR A 192 14.07 11.08 3.24
N CYS A 193 13.11 10.18 3.40
CA CYS A 193 12.98 9.01 2.54
C CYS A 193 12.62 9.42 1.12
N THR A 194 11.67 10.35 0.93
CA THR A 194 11.31 10.83 -0.41
C THR A 194 12.48 11.58 -1.06
N GLY A 195 13.19 12.42 -0.30
CA GLY A 195 14.38 13.13 -0.80
C GLY A 195 15.47 12.18 -1.30
N VAL A 196 15.75 11.11 -0.54
CA VAL A 196 16.71 10.07 -0.95
C VAL A 196 16.22 9.34 -2.21
N GLN A 197 14.94 9.00 -2.31
CA GLN A 197 14.42 8.33 -3.51
C GLN A 197 14.45 9.21 -4.75
N ILE A 198 14.18 10.51 -4.62
CA ILE A 198 14.30 11.47 -5.72
C ILE A 198 15.76 11.59 -6.18
N ALA A 199 16.72 11.65 -5.24
CA ALA A 199 18.14 11.71 -5.59
C ALA A 199 18.62 10.45 -6.32
N ASN A 200 18.09 9.28 -5.96
CA ASN A 200 18.47 8.00 -6.55
C ASN A 200 17.65 7.62 -7.80
N ILE A 201 16.64 8.42 -8.19
CA ILE A 201 15.72 8.05 -9.27
C ILE A 201 16.44 7.80 -10.60
N ASN A 202 17.46 8.61 -10.92
CA ASN A 202 18.23 8.47 -12.16
C ASN A 202 19.02 7.16 -12.18
N GLN A 203 19.54 6.71 -11.03
CA GLN A 203 20.22 5.42 -10.94
C GLN A 203 19.25 4.25 -11.05
N LEU A 204 18.04 4.39 -10.52
CA LEU A 204 16.99 3.36 -10.60
C LEU A 204 16.40 3.24 -12.01
N LEU A 205 16.34 4.33 -12.77
CA LEU A 205 15.90 4.30 -14.17
C LEU A 205 16.98 3.81 -15.14
N SER A 206 18.26 3.84 -14.74
CA SER A 206 19.38 3.37 -15.56
C SER A 206 19.75 1.89 -15.38
N LYS A 207 19.11 1.18 -14.44
CA LYS A 207 19.36 -0.24 -14.12
C LYS A 207 18.30 -1.12 -14.76
#